data_AF-A0A5C6M6F0-F1
#
_entry.id   AF-A0A5C6M6F0-F1
#
_cell.length_a   1.000
_cell.length_b   1.000
_cell.length_c   1.000
_cell.angle_alpha   90.00
_cell.angle_beta   90.00
_cell.angle_gamma   90.00
#
_symmetry.space_group_name_H-M   'P 1'
#
loop_
_entity.id
_entity.type
_entity.pdbx_description
1 polymer ?
#
loop_
_entity_poly.entity_id
_entity_poly.type
_entity_poly.pdbx_seq_one_letter_code
_entity_poly.pdbx_strand_id
1 'polypeptide(L)'
;MSPAKSDSEHDDADLVEPDPHLTRLVAYLDGELPAEESELMERQLAAEPVLRKAADSLDRTWQMLGALEEAAASGEFTRKTIASIRTVSTPDTPQPQLGQSRSRIRGLLSAARLTLLWTAAGFAGGAAGLALARNAPTPSSQDEQLLQNLDLLLDYQNMRQIPDARFLQQLAQDEKTGTETQP
;
A
#
# COMPACT_ATOMS: atom_id res chain seq x y z
N MET A 1 -12.13 40.00 30.80
CA MET A 1 -11.63 39.70 29.44
C MET A 1 -10.24 39.11 29.58
N SER A 2 -10.14 37.80 29.43
CA SER A 2 -8.91 37.05 29.15
C SER A 2 -9.30 35.96 28.16
N PRO A 3 -8.61 35.80 27.03
CA PRO A 3 -9.00 34.84 26.02
C PRO A 3 -8.66 33.42 26.48
N ALA A 4 -9.63 32.52 26.31
CA ALA A 4 -9.47 31.10 26.50
C ALA A 4 -8.41 30.58 25.52
N LYS A 5 -7.31 30.09 26.09
CA LYS A 5 -6.32 29.30 25.35
C LYS A 5 -6.97 27.94 25.12
N SER A 6 -7.41 27.71 23.89
CA SER A 6 -7.83 26.41 23.41
C SER A 6 -6.59 25.52 23.41
N ASP A 7 -6.40 24.77 24.48
CA ASP A 7 -5.47 23.64 24.48
C ASP A 7 -6.06 22.61 23.51
N SER A 8 -5.59 22.67 22.27
CA SER A 8 -5.67 21.55 21.34
C SER A 8 -4.78 20.45 21.92
N GLU A 9 -5.36 19.63 22.78
CA GLU A 9 -4.85 18.33 23.18
C GLU A 9 -4.80 17.49 21.89
N HIS A 10 -3.68 17.61 21.17
CA HIS A 10 -3.28 16.60 20.21
C HIS A 10 -3.10 15.36 21.08
N ASP A 11 -4.03 14.43 20.96
CA ASP A 11 -3.87 13.05 21.42
C ASP A 11 -2.74 12.47 20.55
N ASP A 12 -1.51 12.89 20.88
CA ASP A 12 -0.29 12.21 20.54
C ASP A 12 -0.47 10.83 21.16
N ALA A 13 -1.10 9.93 20.40
CA ALA A 13 -1.13 8.52 20.71
C ALA A 13 0.32 8.16 21.01
N ASP A 14 0.63 8.03 22.30
CA ASP A 14 1.93 7.66 22.81
C ASP A 14 2.44 6.57 21.88
N LEU A 15 3.56 6.84 21.21
CA LEU A 15 4.33 5.80 20.54
C LEU A 15 4.85 4.91 21.67
N VAL A 16 3.97 4.07 22.22
CA VAL A 16 4.28 3.06 23.21
C VAL A 16 5.22 2.12 22.49
N GLU A 17 6.51 2.38 22.67
CA GLU A 17 7.56 1.51 22.16
C GLU A 17 7.22 0.11 22.70
N PRO A 18 6.98 -0.86 21.81
CA PRO A 18 6.49 -2.16 22.25
C PRO A 18 7.53 -2.76 23.19
N ASP A 19 7.08 -3.27 24.34
CA ASP A 19 7.97 -3.90 25.33
C ASP A 19 8.88 -4.90 24.60
N PRO A 20 10.22 -4.71 24.64
CA PRO A 20 11.16 -5.59 23.96
C PRO A 20 11.00 -7.06 24.35
N HIS A 21 10.58 -7.32 25.60
CA HIS A 21 10.34 -8.67 26.09
C HIS A 21 9.10 -9.30 25.43
N LEU A 22 8.02 -8.52 25.28
CA LEU A 22 6.81 -8.96 24.60
C LEU A 22 7.05 -9.19 23.11
N THR A 23 7.79 -8.29 22.46
CA THR A 23 8.17 -8.39 21.04
C THR A 23 8.93 -9.69 20.78
N ARG A 24 9.91 -10.01 21.64
CA ARG A 24 10.69 -11.25 21.53
C ARG A 24 9.85 -12.50 21.78
N LEU A 25 8.90 -12.43 22.71
CA LEU A 25 7.99 -13.54 22.98
C LEU A 25 7.06 -13.80 21.79
N VAL A 26 6.52 -12.75 21.15
CA VAL A 26 5.71 -12.87 19.94
C VAL A 26 6.53 -13.47 18.80
N ALA A 27 7.76 -12.98 18.58
CA ALA A 27 8.68 -13.51 17.57
C ALA A 27 9.08 -14.98 17.83
N TYR A 28 9.04 -15.44 19.08
CA TYR A 28 9.23 -16.85 19.40
C TYR A 28 7.98 -17.68 19.03
N LEU A 29 6.79 -17.15 19.30
CA LEU A 29 5.52 -17.84 19.03
C LEU A 29 5.19 -17.94 17.53
N ASP A 30 5.59 -16.96 16.71
CA ASP A 30 5.43 -17.00 15.24
C ASP A 30 6.57 -17.74 14.52
N GLY A 31 7.68 -18.03 15.21
CA GLY A 31 8.84 -18.73 14.68
C GLY A 31 9.86 -17.84 13.95
N GLU A 32 9.73 -16.52 14.02
CA GLU A 32 10.67 -15.56 13.42
C GLU A 32 11.96 -15.38 14.26
N LEU A 33 12.02 -15.94 15.47
CA LEU A 33 13.19 -15.85 16.34
C LEU A 33 14.32 -16.83 15.90
N PRO A 34 15.57 -16.36 15.72
CA PRO A 34 16.70 -17.22 15.35
C PRO A 34 16.90 -18.39 16.34
N ALA A 35 17.45 -19.51 15.86
CA ALA A 35 17.57 -20.74 16.65
C ALA A 35 18.28 -20.54 18.00
N GLU A 36 19.41 -19.81 18.01
CA GLU A 36 20.16 -19.52 19.24
C GLU A 36 19.33 -18.72 20.26
N GLU A 37 18.53 -17.78 19.78
CA GLU A 37 17.67 -16.94 20.61
C GLU A 37 16.42 -17.69 21.08
N SER A 38 15.89 -18.60 20.26
CA SER A 38 14.80 -19.50 20.61
C SER A 38 15.19 -20.42 21.78
N GLU A 39 16.38 -21.01 21.76
CA GLU A 39 16.88 -21.84 22.87
C GLU A 39 17.04 -21.03 24.18
N LEU A 40 17.36 -19.74 24.08
CA LEU A 40 17.43 -18.85 25.24
C LEU A 40 16.03 -18.51 25.76
N MET A 41 15.09 -18.24 24.85
CA MET A 41 13.69 -18.00 25.19
C MET A 41 13.05 -19.21 25.86
N GLU A 42 13.31 -20.42 25.38
CA GLU A 42 12.84 -21.66 26.02
C GLU A 42 13.34 -21.80 27.46
N ARG A 43 14.61 -21.49 27.70
CA ARG A 43 15.19 -21.49 29.05
C ARG A 43 14.52 -20.44 29.96
N GLN A 44 14.24 -19.25 29.42
CA GLN A 44 13.52 -18.20 30.14
C GLN A 44 12.07 -18.60 30.45
N LEU A 45 11.34 -19.16 29.48
CA LEU A 45 9.98 -19.70 29.68
C LEU A 45 9.92 -20.83 30.71
N ALA A 46 10.97 -21.66 30.80
CA ALA A 46 11.09 -22.69 31.82
C ALA A 46 11.31 -22.11 33.22
N ALA A 47 12.14 -21.06 33.34
CA ALA A 47 12.48 -20.43 34.61
C ALA A 47 11.39 -19.47 35.13
N GLU A 48 10.72 -18.74 34.24
CA GLU A 48 9.84 -17.64 34.60
C GLU A 48 8.35 -17.99 34.41
N PRO A 49 7.59 -18.18 35.51
CA PRO A 49 6.16 -18.53 35.41
C PRO A 49 5.30 -17.38 34.87
N VAL A 50 5.74 -16.12 35.01
CA VAL A 50 5.02 -14.95 34.49
C VAL A 50 5.08 -14.92 32.96
N LEU A 51 6.26 -15.15 32.39
CA LEU A 51 6.46 -15.19 30.94
C LEU A 51 5.65 -16.32 30.29
N ARG A 52 5.56 -17.48 30.96
CA ARG A 52 4.73 -18.60 30.52
C ARG A 52 3.25 -18.26 30.45
N LYS A 53 2.72 -17.55 31.46
CA LYS A 53 1.33 -17.09 31.44
C LYS A 53 1.07 -16.11 30.30
N ALA A 54 2.02 -15.24 29.98
CA ALA A 54 1.91 -14.33 28.85
C ALA A 54 1.86 -15.11 27.52
N ALA A 55 2.72 -16.11 27.36
CA ALA A 55 2.72 -17.00 26.20
C ALA A 55 1.38 -17.74 26.05
N ASP A 56 0.89 -18.35 27.13
CA ASP A 56 -0.41 -19.05 27.16
C ASP A 56 -1.58 -18.13 26.80
N SER A 57 -1.53 -16.87 27.25
CA SER A 57 -2.57 -15.87 26.94
C SER A 57 -2.56 -15.48 25.46
N LEU A 58 -1.38 -15.29 24.87
CA LEU A 58 -1.22 -14.97 23.46
C LEU A 58 -1.69 -16.13 22.58
N ASP A 59 -1.26 -17.35 22.90
CA ASP A 59 -1.68 -18.57 22.19
C ASP A 59 -3.21 -18.73 22.23
N ARG A 60 -3.82 -18.57 23.41
CA ARG A 60 -5.28 -18.62 23.54
C ARG A 60 -5.99 -17.55 22.72
N THR A 61 -5.43 -16.34 22.64
CA THR A 61 -6.00 -15.25 21.84
C THR A 61 -5.95 -15.58 20.35
N TRP A 62 -4.85 -16.16 19.88
CA TRP A 62 -4.71 -16.66 18.51
C TRP A 62 -5.70 -17.77 18.19
N GLN A 63 -5.91 -18.72 19.10
CA GLN A 63 -6.93 -19.76 18.94
C GLN A 63 -8.35 -19.16 18.83
N MET A 64 -8.67 -18.12 19.60
CA MET A 64 -9.95 -17.42 19.49
C MET A 64 -10.10 -16.71 18.13
N LEU A 65 -9.02 -16.13 17.61
CA LEU A 65 -9.03 -15.50 16.29
C LEU A 65 -9.29 -16.54 15.19
N GLY A 66 -8.71 -17.73 15.31
CA GLY A 66 -8.98 -18.85 14.40
C GLY A 66 -10.41 -19.40 14.48
N ALA A 67 -11.13 -19.12 15.56
CA ALA A 67 -12.53 -19.51 15.72
C ALA A 67 -13.52 -18.52 15.08
N LEU A 68 -13.05 -17.40 14.51
CA LEU A 68 -13.92 -16.48 13.78
C LEU A 68 -14.46 -17.16 12.51
N GLU A 69 -15.76 -17.00 12.29
CA GLU A 69 -16.41 -17.45 11.07
C GLU A 69 -15.84 -16.68 9.86
N GLU A 70 -15.48 -17.42 8.82
CA GLU A 70 -14.96 -16.83 7.60
C GLU A 70 -16.09 -16.07 6.89
N ALA A 71 -16.00 -14.74 6.88
CA ALA A 71 -16.99 -13.90 6.23
C ALA A 71 -16.99 -14.19 4.71
N ALA A 72 -17.92 -15.02 4.26
CA ALA A 72 -18.08 -15.33 2.85
C ALA A 72 -18.49 -14.06 2.10
N ALA A 73 -17.60 -13.57 1.23
CA ALA A 73 -17.92 -12.44 0.37
C ALA A 73 -19.16 -12.77 -0.48
N SER A 74 -20.16 -11.89 -0.46
CA SER A 74 -21.35 -12.09 -1.28
C SER A 74 -20.96 -12.08 -2.76
N GLY A 75 -21.58 -12.93 -3.58
CA GLY A 75 -21.32 -12.93 -5.03
C GLY A 75 -21.68 -11.60 -5.73
N GLU A 76 -22.40 -10.71 -5.05
CA GLU A 76 -22.63 -9.33 -5.49
C GLU A 76 -21.35 -8.48 -5.35
N PHE A 77 -20.63 -8.58 -4.22
CA PHE A 77 -19.36 -7.89 -4.02
C PHE A 77 -18.35 -8.27 -5.12
N THR A 78 -18.18 -9.56 -5.40
CA THR A 78 -17.30 -10.03 -6.48
C THR A 78 -17.70 -9.46 -7.84
N ARG A 79 -19.01 -9.40 -8.15
CA ARG A 79 -19.51 -8.81 -9.39
C ARG A 79 -19.24 -7.32 -9.48
N LYS A 80 -19.45 -6.58 -8.39
CA LYS A 80 -19.17 -5.13 -8.32
C LYS A 80 -17.67 -4.85 -8.47
N THR A 81 -16.80 -5.65 -7.85
CA THR A 81 -15.34 -5.53 -7.98
C THR A 81 -14.87 -5.82 -9.40
N ILE A 82 -15.36 -6.90 -10.03
CA ILE A 82 -15.03 -7.20 -11.44
C ILE A 82 -15.53 -6.10 -12.37
N ALA A 83 -16.74 -5.57 -12.13
CA ALA A 83 -17.27 -4.45 -12.91
C ALA A 83 -16.39 -3.21 -12.77
N SER A 84 -15.95 -2.89 -11.55
CA SER A 84 -15.05 -1.77 -11.27
C SER A 84 -13.68 -1.92 -11.92
N ILE A 85 -13.10 -3.13 -11.93
CA ILE A 85 -11.81 -3.38 -12.60
C ILE A 85 -11.94 -3.23 -14.12
N ARG A 86 -13.04 -3.75 -14.71
CA ARG A 86 -13.30 -3.63 -16.15
C ARG A 86 -13.51 -2.18 -16.59
N THR A 87 -14.13 -1.34 -15.76
CA THR A 87 -14.26 0.09 -16.06
C THR A 87 -12.94 0.86 -16.00
N VAL A 88 -11.92 0.33 -15.31
CA VAL A 88 -10.58 0.95 -15.21
C VAL A 88 -9.60 0.40 -16.26
N SER A 89 -9.82 -0.82 -16.79
CA SER A 89 -8.87 -1.54 -17.66
C SER A 89 -9.08 -1.39 -19.17
N THR A 90 -9.75 -0.36 -19.68
CA THR A 90 -9.70 -0.07 -21.13
C THR A 90 -8.49 0.78 -21.47
N PRO A 91 -7.39 0.13 -21.88
CA PRO A 91 -6.78 0.47 -23.15
C PRO A 91 -6.80 -0.73 -24.09
N ASP A 92 -7.44 -0.55 -25.25
CA ASP A 92 -7.36 -1.48 -26.38
C ASP A 92 -5.90 -1.71 -26.76
N THR A 93 -5.35 -2.86 -26.39
CA THR A 93 -4.06 -3.34 -26.90
C THR A 93 -4.27 -4.70 -27.55
N PRO A 94 -4.14 -4.81 -28.89
CA PRO A 94 -4.23 -6.09 -29.56
C PRO A 94 -3.06 -7.00 -29.14
N GLN A 95 -3.40 -8.16 -28.60
CA GLN A 95 -2.48 -9.19 -28.13
C GLN A 95 -1.93 -9.99 -29.33
N PRO A 96 -0.61 -10.02 -29.59
CA PRO A 96 -0.06 -10.90 -30.61
C PRO A 96 -0.01 -12.34 -30.08
N GLN A 97 -0.65 -13.24 -30.81
CA GLN A 97 -0.64 -14.68 -30.56
C GLN A 97 0.75 -15.24 -30.87
N LEU A 98 1.49 -15.64 -29.83
CA LEU A 98 2.72 -16.41 -30.00
C LEU A 98 2.44 -17.90 -29.80
N GLY A 99 2.50 -18.61 -30.92
CA GLY A 99 2.18 -19.99 -31.09
C GLY A 99 3.01 -20.94 -30.21
N GLN A 100 2.27 -21.87 -29.64
CA GLN A 100 2.70 -23.08 -28.99
C GLN A 100 3.46 -23.98 -30.00
N SER A 101 4.68 -24.40 -29.72
CA SER A 101 5.28 -25.54 -30.44
C SER A 101 6.21 -26.39 -29.57
N ARG A 102 6.02 -27.69 -29.74
CA ARG A 102 6.41 -28.82 -28.89
C ARG A 102 7.89 -29.17 -29.02
N SER A 103 8.61 -29.28 -27.90
CA SER A 103 9.70 -30.28 -27.73
C SER A 103 10.18 -30.31 -26.28
N ARG A 104 9.60 -31.21 -25.47
CA ARG A 104 9.87 -31.29 -24.01
C ARG A 104 11.16 -32.02 -23.62
N ILE A 105 11.97 -32.52 -24.56
CA ILE A 105 13.09 -33.44 -24.22
C ILE A 105 14.47 -32.89 -24.63
N ARG A 106 14.54 -31.76 -25.35
CA ARG A 106 15.79 -31.01 -25.57
C ARG A 106 16.00 -29.82 -24.61
N GLY A 107 15.06 -29.61 -23.68
CA GLY A 107 14.93 -28.38 -22.89
C GLY A 107 15.86 -28.22 -21.69
N LEU A 108 16.41 -29.29 -21.10
CA LEU A 108 17.24 -29.12 -19.88
C LEU A 108 18.65 -28.61 -20.15
N LEU A 109 19.27 -28.95 -21.28
CA LEU A 109 20.65 -28.51 -21.60
C LEU A 109 20.69 -27.17 -22.36
N SER A 110 19.60 -26.77 -23.01
CA SER A 110 19.46 -25.43 -23.60
C SER A 110 18.91 -24.42 -22.60
N ALA A 111 18.11 -24.82 -21.61
CA ALA A 111 17.61 -23.92 -20.57
C ALA A 111 18.74 -23.30 -19.75
N ALA A 112 19.80 -24.03 -19.41
CA ALA A 112 20.94 -23.47 -18.67
C ALA A 112 21.73 -22.42 -19.45
N ARG A 113 21.79 -22.52 -20.78
CA ARG A 113 22.41 -21.50 -21.65
C ARG A 113 21.47 -20.34 -21.91
N LEU A 114 20.17 -20.60 -22.03
CA LEU A 114 19.17 -19.53 -22.22
C LEU A 114 18.99 -18.73 -20.93
N THR A 115 18.88 -19.34 -19.76
CA THR A 115 18.75 -18.60 -18.48
C THR A 115 19.97 -17.73 -18.22
N LEU A 116 21.18 -18.20 -18.52
CA LEU A 116 22.40 -17.38 -18.43
C LEU A 116 22.39 -16.20 -19.42
N LEU A 117 21.85 -16.41 -20.63
CA LEU A 117 21.71 -15.36 -21.64
C LEU A 117 20.60 -14.36 -21.28
N TRP A 118 19.51 -14.82 -20.66
CA TRP A 118 18.42 -13.97 -20.17
C TRP A 118 18.81 -13.19 -18.91
N THR A 119 19.60 -13.76 -17.99
CA THR A 119 20.15 -13.01 -16.86
C THR A 119 21.21 -12.02 -17.32
N ALA A 120 22.06 -12.37 -18.28
CA ALA A 120 23.02 -11.44 -18.88
C ALA A 120 22.33 -10.34 -19.69
N ALA A 121 21.29 -10.64 -20.45
CA ALA A 121 20.50 -9.66 -21.19
C ALA A 121 19.66 -8.78 -20.26
N GLY A 122 19.11 -9.34 -19.18
CA GLY A 122 18.43 -8.58 -18.14
C GLY A 122 19.38 -7.65 -17.38
N PHE A 123 20.59 -8.11 -17.06
CA PHE A 123 21.62 -7.31 -16.42
C PHE A 123 22.16 -6.22 -17.36
N ALA A 124 22.41 -6.55 -18.63
CA ALA A 124 22.84 -5.57 -19.64
C ALA A 124 21.73 -4.55 -19.95
N GLY A 125 20.47 -4.98 -20.01
CA GLY A 125 19.31 -4.09 -20.15
C GLY A 125 19.12 -3.19 -18.94
N GLY A 126 19.29 -3.71 -17.72
CA GLY A 126 19.26 -2.94 -16.48
C GLY A 126 20.40 -1.92 -16.39
N ALA A 127 21.62 -2.31 -16.74
CA ALA A 127 22.78 -1.42 -16.76
C ALA A 127 22.66 -0.34 -17.84
N ALA A 128 22.18 -0.70 -19.03
CA ALA A 128 21.90 0.25 -20.11
C ALA A 128 20.76 1.21 -19.75
N GLY A 129 19.70 0.71 -19.11
CA GLY A 129 18.59 1.53 -18.59
C GLY A 129 19.06 2.52 -17.53
N LEU A 130 19.92 2.08 -16.59
CA LEU A 130 20.51 2.95 -15.57
C LEU A 130 21.46 3.99 -16.18
N ALA A 131 22.26 3.59 -17.18
CA ALA A 131 23.15 4.52 -17.90
C ALA A 131 22.35 5.57 -18.70
N LEU A 132 21.25 5.17 -19.33
CA LEU A 132 20.36 6.07 -20.03
C LEU A 132 19.61 7.00 -19.07
N ALA A 133 19.20 6.49 -17.90
CA ALA A 133 18.58 7.28 -16.84
C ALA A 133 19.54 8.32 -16.23
N ARG A 134 20.85 8.04 -16.16
CA ARG A 134 21.86 9.03 -15.75
C ARG A 134 22.02 10.19 -16.73
N ASN A 135 21.72 9.95 -18.00
CA ASN A 135 21.76 10.96 -19.06
C ASN A 135 20.36 11.49 -19.40
N ALA A 136 19.34 11.08 -18.64
CA ALA A 136 17.99 11.56 -18.85
C ALA A 136 17.95 13.07 -18.58
N PRO A 137 17.21 13.84 -19.39
CA PRO A 137 16.97 15.24 -19.11
C PRO A 137 16.42 15.37 -17.69
N THR A 138 17.01 16.26 -16.89
CA THR A 138 16.46 16.60 -15.59
C THR A 138 15.01 17.05 -15.77
N PRO A 139 14.07 16.55 -14.96
CA PRO A 139 12.66 16.91 -15.08
C PRO A 139 12.54 18.42 -15.13
N SER A 140 11.78 18.91 -16.10
CA SER A 140 11.57 20.35 -16.25
C SER A 140 10.81 20.88 -15.04
N SER A 141 10.90 22.18 -14.76
CA SER A 141 10.12 22.81 -13.69
C SER A 141 8.60 22.59 -13.84
N GLN A 142 8.15 22.31 -15.07
CA GLN A 142 6.77 21.97 -15.37
C GLN A 142 6.43 20.53 -14.96
N ASP A 143 7.36 19.57 -15.14
CA ASP A 143 7.17 18.19 -14.69
C ASP A 143 7.14 18.10 -13.16
N GLU A 144 7.97 18.88 -12.48
CA GLU A 144 7.94 18.99 -11.01
C GLU A 144 6.61 19.56 -10.51
N GLN A 145 6.07 20.58 -11.17
CA GLN A 145 4.75 21.13 -10.84
C GLN A 145 3.63 20.12 -11.09
N LEU A 146 3.71 19.32 -12.16
CA LEU A 146 2.73 18.26 -12.43
C LEU A 146 2.79 17.14 -11.40
N LEU A 147 3.98 16.78 -10.92
CA LEU A 147 4.16 15.78 -9.87
C LEU A 147 3.68 16.28 -8.51
N GLN A 148 3.95 17.55 -8.16
CA GLN A 148 3.44 18.16 -6.94
C GLN A 148 1.91 18.25 -6.92
N ASN A 149 1.30 18.50 -8.08
CA ASN A 149 -0.15 18.57 -8.23
C ASN A 149 -0.76 17.24 -8.70
N LEU A 150 -0.01 16.13 -8.66
CA LEU A 150 -0.49 14.84 -9.16
C LEU A 150 -1.71 14.37 -8.38
N ASP A 151 -1.71 14.56 -7.08
CA ASP A 151 -2.82 14.20 -6.20
C ASP A 151 -4.10 14.97 -6.58
N LEU A 152 -3.96 16.26 -6.85
CA LEU A 152 -5.05 17.13 -7.31
C LEU A 152 -5.52 16.75 -8.73
N LEU A 153 -4.61 16.36 -9.62
CA LEU A 153 -4.94 15.91 -10.98
C LEU A 153 -5.66 14.56 -10.98
N LEU A 154 -5.29 13.66 -10.06
CA LEU A 154 -5.95 12.37 -9.88
C LEU A 154 -7.34 12.53 -9.25
N ASP A 155 -7.48 13.43 -8.28
CA ASP A 155 -8.76 13.72 -7.60
C ASP A 155 -9.64 14.72 -8.37
N TYR A 156 -9.18 15.22 -9.51
CA TYR A 156 -9.90 16.19 -10.34
C TYR A 156 -11.30 15.70 -10.76
N GLN A 157 -11.50 14.38 -10.94
CA GLN A 157 -12.83 13.84 -11.23
C GLN A 157 -13.79 13.96 -10.04
N ASN A 158 -13.31 13.82 -8.80
CA ASN A 158 -14.14 13.94 -7.60
C ASN A 158 -14.40 15.41 -7.23
N MET A 159 -13.44 16.29 -7.51
CA MET A 159 -13.57 17.74 -7.28
C MET A 159 -14.51 18.45 -8.28
N ARG A 160 -15.00 17.75 -9.32
CA ARG A 160 -15.95 18.29 -10.31
C ARG A 160 -17.39 18.40 -9.78
N GLN A 161 -17.57 18.97 -8.59
CA GLN A 161 -18.88 19.39 -8.08
C GLN A 161 -19.17 20.88 -8.33
N ILE A 162 -18.17 21.66 -8.74
CA ILE A 162 -18.35 23.04 -9.17
C ILE A 162 -18.27 23.10 -10.71
N PRO A 163 -19.38 23.36 -11.41
CA PRO A 163 -19.46 23.13 -12.85
C PRO A 163 -18.57 24.03 -13.71
N ASP A 164 -18.30 25.27 -13.29
CA ASP A 164 -17.53 26.25 -14.08
C ASP A 164 -17.18 27.52 -13.28
N ALA A 165 -16.16 28.27 -13.68
CA ALA A 165 -15.79 29.56 -13.07
C ALA A 165 -16.91 30.62 -13.21
N ARG A 166 -17.77 30.48 -14.23
CA ARG A 166 -18.97 31.32 -14.43
C ARG A 166 -20.00 31.16 -13.32
N PHE A 167 -20.10 29.98 -12.72
CA PHE A 167 -21.00 29.73 -11.59
C PHE A 167 -20.56 30.52 -10.35
N LEU A 168 -19.26 30.57 -10.07
CA LEU A 168 -18.71 31.37 -8.97
C LEU A 168 -18.89 32.87 -9.21
N GLN A 169 -18.81 33.33 -10.46
CA GLN A 169 -19.12 34.73 -10.80
C GLN A 169 -20.60 35.07 -10.62
N GLN A 170 -21.51 34.14 -10.94
CA GLN A 170 -22.94 34.33 -10.69
C GLN A 170 -23.25 34.37 -9.19
N LEU A 171 -22.65 33.46 -8.40
CA LEU A 171 -22.82 33.44 -6.94
C LEU A 171 -22.28 34.72 -6.28
N ALA A 172 -21.14 35.23 -6.74
CA ALA A 172 -20.58 36.50 -6.25
C ALA A 172 -21.38 37.74 -6.69
N GLN A 173 -22.21 37.64 -7.73
CA GLN A 173 -23.14 38.71 -8.12
C GLN A 173 -24.45 38.64 -7.32
N ASP A 174 -24.94 37.44 -7.01
CA ASP A 174 -26.09 37.22 -6.13
C ASP A 174 -25.80 37.64 -4.69
N GLU A 175 -24.59 37.41 -4.18
CA GLU A 175 -24.19 37.87 -2.83
C GLU A 175 -24.21 39.41 -2.73
N LYS A 176 -23.74 40.11 -3.77
CA LYS A 176 -23.73 41.58 -3.82
C LYS A 176 -25.13 42.20 -3.93
N THR A 177 -26.09 41.47 -4.49
CA THR A 177 -27.48 41.93 -4.61
C THR A 177 -28.33 41.54 -3.39
N GLY A 178 -27.94 40.49 -2.66
CA GLY A 178 -28.54 40.11 -1.37
C GLY A 178 -28.29 41.10 -0.22
N THR A 179 -27.29 41.98 -0.31
CA THR A 179 -26.99 43.00 0.70
C THR A 179 -27.86 44.27 0.63
N GLU A 180 -28.76 44.41 -0.35
CA GLU A 180 -29.62 45.61 -0.50
C GLU A 180 -31.05 45.47 0.06
N THR A 181 -31.43 44.33 0.67
CA THR A 181 -32.80 44.18 1.21
C THR A 181 -32.88 43.47 2.57
N GLN A 182 -32.55 44.20 3.64
CA GLN A 182 -33.35 44.20 4.87
C GLN A 182 -33.06 45.50 5.69
N PRO A 183 -34.07 46.05 6.39
CA PRO A 183 -34.51 47.46 6.38
C PRO A 183 -33.56 48.51 6.97
#